data_AF-A0A3A2Z313-F1
#
_entry.id   AF-A0A3A2Z313-F1
#
_cell.length_a   1.000
_cell.length_b   1.000
_cell.length_c   1.000
_cell.angle_alpha   90.00
_cell.angle_beta   90.00
_cell.angle_gamma   90.00
#
_symmetry.space_group_name_H-M   'P 1'
#
loop_
_entity.id
_entity.type
_entity.pdbx_description
1 polymer ?
#
loop_
_entity_poly.entity_id
_entity_poly.type
_entity_poly.pdbx_seq_one_letter_code
_entity_poly.pdbx_strand_id
1 'polypeptide(L)'
;MTLCADPSAIDVSNGLERMLHDDSTAGETFELYGPKNYSTAEIAELVDREIIKHRRHLNVPKSLLKPAAYYINKLLWWHAMSADEVEREFIDQTVDPDAKTFKDLGMEPAELSNLTFHYLKGYRSSSFYDLPPATEQERMEEK
;
A
#
# COMPACT_ATOMS: atom_id res chain seq x y z
N MET A 1 2.38 8.60 -11.87
CA MET A 1 1.25 7.95 -11.18
C MET A 1 1.62 6.50 -11.21
N THR A 2 2.14 6.02 -10.09
CA THR A 2 2.75 4.69 -9.97
C THR A 2 1.65 3.70 -9.66
N LEU A 3 1.52 2.65 -10.46
CA LEU A 3 0.57 1.57 -10.21
C LEU A 3 1.22 0.50 -9.34
N CYS A 4 0.58 0.19 -8.21
CA CYS A 4 0.96 -0.87 -7.29
C CYS A 4 -0.24 -1.69 -6.84
N ALA A 5 -0.04 -3.00 -6.67
CA ALA A 5 -1.01 -3.92 -6.10
C ALA A 5 -0.54 -4.33 -4.71
N ASP A 6 -0.88 -3.54 -3.71
CA ASP A 6 -0.36 -3.70 -2.35
C ASP A 6 -1.07 -4.86 -1.60
N PRO A 7 -0.35 -5.93 -1.20
CA PRO A 7 -0.91 -6.98 -0.38
C PRO A 7 -0.86 -6.61 1.12
N SER A 8 -1.73 -7.22 1.91
CA SER A 8 -1.61 -7.17 3.38
C SER A 8 -0.38 -7.95 3.85
N ALA A 9 0.40 -7.38 4.78
CA ALA A 9 1.53 -8.08 5.39
C ALA A 9 1.11 -9.40 6.09
N ILE A 10 -0.13 -9.46 6.61
CA ILE A 10 -0.69 -10.67 7.23
C ILE A 10 -0.94 -11.75 6.17
N ASP A 11 -1.48 -11.38 5.01
CA ASP A 11 -1.74 -12.33 3.93
C ASP A 11 -0.44 -12.86 3.33
N VAL A 12 0.57 -12.00 3.18
CA VAL A 12 1.91 -12.43 2.77
C VAL A 12 2.49 -13.42 3.78
N SER A 13 2.37 -13.14 5.08
CA SER A 13 2.85 -14.05 6.14
C SER A 13 2.16 -15.42 6.08
N ASN A 14 0.84 -15.42 5.92
CA ASN A 14 0.04 -16.65 5.78
C ASN A 14 0.37 -17.41 4.48
N GLY A 15 0.74 -16.71 3.41
CA GLY A 15 1.23 -17.30 2.16
C GLY A 15 2.57 -17.99 2.37
N LEU A 16 3.51 -17.32 3.04
CA LEU A 16 4.82 -17.88 3.38
C LEU A 16 4.71 -19.10 4.30
N GLU A 17 3.80 -19.08 5.27
CA GLU A 17 3.53 -20.24 6.14
C GLU A 17 3.04 -21.45 5.32
N ARG A 18 2.12 -21.24 4.37
CA ARG A 18 1.65 -22.31 3.47
C ARG A 18 2.78 -22.87 2.61
N MET A 19 3.61 -22.01 2.03
CA MET A 19 4.78 -22.43 1.25
C MET A 19 5.74 -23.26 2.10
N LEU A 20 5.96 -22.87 3.36
CA LEU A 20 6.83 -23.61 4.28
C LEU A 20 6.33 -25.04 4.55
N HIS A 21 5.02 -25.25 4.55
CA HIS A 21 4.41 -26.55 4.83
C HIS A 21 4.04 -27.35 3.58
N ASP A 22 4.21 -26.78 2.38
CA ASP A 22 3.88 -27.41 1.11
C ASP A 22 5.14 -27.61 0.26
N ASP A 23 5.62 -28.87 0.23
CA ASP A 23 6.78 -29.29 -0.55
C ASP A 23 6.63 -29.05 -2.06
N SER A 24 5.39 -28.89 -2.57
CA SER A 24 5.14 -28.60 -3.99
C SER A 24 5.53 -27.20 -4.42
N THR A 25 5.81 -26.30 -3.47
CA THR A 25 6.23 -24.92 -3.72
C THR A 25 7.75 -24.79 -3.90
N ALA A 26 8.51 -25.87 -3.71
CA ALA A 26 9.96 -25.86 -3.79
C ALA A 26 10.46 -25.60 -5.23
N GLY A 27 11.26 -24.56 -5.41
CA GLY A 27 11.84 -24.20 -6.71
C GLY A 27 10.93 -23.37 -7.61
N GLU A 28 9.75 -23.01 -7.14
CA GLU A 28 8.79 -22.16 -7.84
C GLU A 28 9.02 -20.67 -7.50
N THR A 29 8.61 -19.78 -8.41
CA THR A 29 8.62 -18.33 -8.17
C THR A 29 7.21 -17.83 -7.93
N PHE A 30 7.02 -17.05 -6.88
CA PHE A 30 5.73 -16.50 -6.50
C PHE A 30 5.75 -14.97 -6.50
N GLU A 31 4.70 -14.39 -7.07
CA GLU A 31 4.38 -12.98 -6.99
C GLU A 31 3.12 -12.77 -6.15
N LEU A 32 3.32 -12.27 -4.93
CA LEU A 32 2.26 -12.03 -3.97
C LEU A 32 1.79 -10.57 -4.09
N TYR A 33 0.68 -10.36 -4.78
CA TYR A 33 0.10 -9.04 -5.03
C TYR A 33 -1.36 -8.95 -4.57
N GLY A 34 -1.83 -7.74 -4.27
CA GLY A 34 -3.20 -7.48 -3.83
C GLY A 34 -4.26 -7.66 -4.95
N PRO A 35 -5.55 -7.81 -4.61
CA PRO A 35 -6.59 -8.12 -5.61
C PRO A 35 -6.87 -6.98 -6.60
N LYS A 36 -6.49 -5.74 -6.25
CA LYS A 36 -6.77 -4.54 -7.03
C LYS A 36 -5.51 -3.68 -7.18
N ASN A 37 -5.30 -3.19 -8.39
CA ASN A 37 -4.27 -2.20 -8.68
C ASN A 37 -4.75 -0.83 -8.24
N TYR A 38 -3.89 -0.13 -7.51
CA TYR A 38 -4.10 1.25 -7.12
C TYR A 38 -2.97 2.11 -7.65
N SER A 39 -3.27 3.36 -7.94
CA SER A 39 -2.27 4.39 -8.05
C SER A 39 -1.94 4.99 -6.68
N THR A 40 -0.74 5.54 -6.55
CA THR A 40 -0.34 6.31 -5.35
C THR A 40 -1.32 7.45 -5.02
N ALA A 41 -1.96 8.06 -6.02
CA ALA A 41 -2.97 9.09 -5.82
C ALA A 41 -4.30 8.52 -5.27
N GLU A 42 -4.75 7.37 -5.79
CA GLU A 42 -5.97 6.69 -5.30
C GLU A 42 -5.78 6.19 -3.86
N ILE A 43 -4.58 5.69 -3.51
CA ILE A 43 -4.26 5.32 -2.13
C ILE A 43 -4.31 6.56 -1.22
N ALA A 44 -3.74 7.68 -1.67
CA ALA A 44 -3.78 8.92 -0.90
C ALA A 44 -5.22 9.39 -0.65
N GLU A 45 -6.10 9.30 -1.65
CA GLU A 45 -7.52 9.63 -1.51
C GLU A 45 -8.25 8.67 -0.57
N LEU A 46 -8.01 7.35 -0.71
CA LEU A 46 -8.57 6.33 0.16
C LEU A 46 -8.20 6.58 1.63
N VAL A 47 -6.93 6.92 1.89
CA VAL A 47 -6.45 7.29 3.22
C VAL A 47 -7.11 8.56 3.71
N ASP A 48 -7.15 9.63 2.89
CA ASP A 48 -7.73 10.94 3.26
C ASP A 48 -9.21 10.83 3.65
N ARG A 49 -9.96 9.98 2.94
CA ARG A 49 -11.35 9.64 3.24
C ARG A 49 -11.45 8.94 4.60
N GLU A 50 -10.63 7.91 4.82
CA GLU A 50 -10.65 7.12 6.06
C GLU A 50 -10.29 7.95 7.30
N ILE A 51 -9.32 8.87 7.20
CA ILE A 51 -8.90 9.73 8.32
C ILE A 51 -9.78 10.98 8.48
N ILE A 52 -10.71 11.23 7.54
CA ILE A 52 -11.57 12.42 7.46
C ILE A 52 -10.72 13.70 7.51
N LYS A 53 -9.68 13.74 6.67
CA LYS A 53 -8.75 14.89 6.60
C LYS A 53 -8.12 14.98 5.22
N HIS A 54 -8.18 16.18 4.65
CA HIS A 54 -7.50 16.48 3.40
C HIS A 54 -6.03 16.84 3.64
N ARG A 55 -5.10 16.07 3.03
CA ARG A 55 -3.67 16.35 3.08
C ARG A 55 -3.21 17.11 1.84
N ARG A 56 -2.20 17.95 2.02
CA ARG A 56 -1.55 18.64 0.88
C ARG A 56 -0.52 17.71 0.26
N HIS A 57 -0.59 17.52 -1.05
CA HIS A 57 0.46 16.89 -1.84
C HIS A 57 1.18 17.95 -2.68
N LEU A 58 2.50 17.80 -2.84
CA LEU A 58 3.33 18.67 -3.69
C LEU A 58 4.05 17.80 -4.72
N ASN A 59 3.80 18.05 -5.99
CA ASN A 59 4.42 17.29 -7.07
C ASN A 59 5.76 17.94 -7.44
N VAL A 60 6.85 17.38 -6.93
CA VAL A 60 8.22 17.85 -7.19
C VAL A 60 8.83 17.04 -8.34
N PRO A 61 9.51 17.66 -9.32
CA PRO A 61 10.14 16.92 -10.39
C PRO A 61 11.30 16.07 -9.88
N LYS A 62 11.45 14.86 -10.46
CA LYS A 62 12.49 13.88 -10.13
C LYS A 62 13.91 14.44 -10.13
N SER A 63 14.21 15.31 -11.10
CA SER A 63 15.54 15.93 -11.26
C SER A 63 15.97 16.76 -10.05
N LEU A 64 15.01 17.32 -9.31
CA LEU A 64 15.27 18.07 -8.09
C LEU A 64 15.17 17.19 -6.84
N LEU A 65 14.15 16.33 -6.78
CA LEU A 65 13.88 15.52 -5.60
C LEU A 65 14.95 14.45 -5.37
N LYS A 66 15.46 13.80 -6.43
CA LYS A 66 16.46 12.73 -6.34
C LYS A 66 17.79 13.18 -5.70
N PRO A 67 18.47 14.25 -6.15
CA PRO A 67 19.67 14.73 -5.48
C PRO A 67 19.39 15.24 -4.07
N ALA A 68 18.25 15.90 -3.85
CA ALA A 68 17.85 16.33 -2.50
C ALA A 68 17.71 15.13 -1.55
N ALA A 69 16.99 14.08 -1.96
CA ALA A 69 16.80 12.85 -1.22
C ALA A 69 18.14 12.14 -0.93
N TYR A 70 19.08 12.12 -1.87
CA TYR A 70 20.42 11.59 -1.65
C TYR A 70 21.14 12.29 -0.48
N TYR A 71 21.15 13.63 -0.47
CA TYR A 71 21.81 14.37 0.60
C TYR A 71 21.05 14.28 1.93
N ILE A 72 19.71 14.31 1.90
CA ILE A 72 18.88 14.11 3.10
C ILE A 72 19.22 12.77 3.76
N ASN A 73 19.27 11.68 2.99
CA ASN A 73 19.61 10.36 3.48
C ASN A 73 21.00 10.28 4.12
N LYS A 74 21.98 10.95 3.49
CA LYS A 74 23.38 10.91 3.92
C LYS A 74 23.66 11.79 5.14
N LEU A 75 22.92 12.90 5.29
CA LEU A 75 23.17 13.90 6.33
C LEU A 75 22.33 13.68 7.59
N LEU A 76 21.13 13.09 7.46
CA LEU A 76 20.32 12.71 8.59
C LEU A 76 20.71 11.32 9.10
N TRP A 77 20.73 11.14 10.41
CA TRP A 77 21.01 9.82 11.01
C TRP A 77 19.79 8.91 11.07
N TRP A 78 18.58 9.46 10.91
CA TRP A 78 17.34 8.70 10.77
C TRP A 78 16.91 8.66 9.30
N HIS A 79 16.19 7.61 8.92
CA HIS A 79 15.64 7.50 7.58
C HIS A 79 14.51 8.51 7.35
N ALA A 80 14.65 9.37 6.33
CA ALA A 80 13.62 10.34 5.96
C ALA A 80 13.17 10.19 4.50
N MET A 81 14.12 10.07 3.57
CA MET A 81 13.88 9.81 2.15
C MET A 81 15.16 9.24 1.56
N SER A 82 15.07 8.42 0.51
CA SER A 82 16.22 7.96 -0.26
C SER A 82 16.10 8.28 -1.75
N ALA A 83 17.24 8.42 -2.42
CA ALA A 83 17.26 8.62 -3.87
C ALA A 83 16.72 7.40 -4.65
N ASP A 84 16.75 6.21 -4.04
CA ASP A 84 16.22 4.98 -4.60
C ASP A 84 14.68 4.93 -4.50
N GLU A 85 14.10 5.33 -3.35
CA GLU A 85 12.64 5.50 -3.22
C GLU A 85 12.09 6.43 -4.30
N VAL A 86 12.77 7.56 -4.53
CA VAL A 86 12.37 8.52 -5.57
C VAL A 86 12.50 7.90 -6.96
N GLU A 87 13.42 6.97 -7.20
CA GLU A 87 13.51 6.27 -8.49
C GLU A 87 12.37 5.27 -8.66
N ARG A 88 12.09 4.49 -7.60
CA ARG A 88 11.04 3.47 -7.54
C ARG A 88 9.64 4.05 -7.69
N GLU A 89 9.39 5.27 -7.24
CA GLU A 89 8.12 5.96 -7.48
C GLU A 89 7.81 6.12 -8.98
N PHE A 90 8.79 6.05 -9.88
CA PHE A 90 8.53 6.15 -11.32
C PHE A 90 8.46 4.78 -12.02
N ILE A 91 8.48 3.69 -11.26
CA ILE A 91 8.45 2.32 -11.80
C ILE A 91 7.10 1.71 -11.43
N ASP A 92 6.29 1.42 -12.44
CA ASP A 92 5.03 0.71 -12.26
C ASP A 92 5.28 -0.78 -12.00
N GLN A 93 4.46 -1.37 -11.14
CA GLN A 93 4.50 -2.81 -10.90
C GLN A 93 3.98 -3.55 -12.14
N THR A 94 4.82 -4.43 -12.70
CA THR A 94 4.44 -5.37 -13.76
C THR A 94 4.46 -6.78 -13.20
N VAL A 95 3.30 -7.41 -13.15
CA VAL A 95 3.17 -8.79 -12.65
C VAL A 95 3.60 -9.77 -13.75
N ASP A 96 4.47 -10.71 -13.40
CA ASP A 96 4.87 -11.80 -14.28
C ASP A 96 3.72 -12.82 -14.42
N PRO A 97 3.20 -13.05 -15.64
CA PRO A 97 2.11 -14.01 -15.85
C PRO A 97 2.53 -15.46 -15.61
N ASP A 98 3.84 -15.77 -15.65
CA ASP A 98 4.36 -17.13 -15.45
C ASP A 98 4.58 -17.45 -13.96
N ALA A 99 4.59 -16.43 -13.09
CA ALA A 99 4.76 -16.60 -11.66
C ALA A 99 3.47 -17.06 -10.96
N LYS A 100 3.62 -17.86 -9.90
CA LYS A 100 2.50 -18.31 -9.08
C LYS A 100 2.01 -17.20 -8.16
N THR A 101 0.74 -17.28 -7.78
CA THR A 101 0.03 -16.22 -7.05
C THR A 101 -0.61 -16.73 -5.77
N PHE A 102 -1.32 -15.87 -5.03
CA PHE A 102 -2.11 -16.28 -3.85
C PHE A 102 -3.14 -17.38 -4.18
N LYS A 103 -3.64 -17.43 -5.41
CA LYS A 103 -4.61 -18.44 -5.83
C LYS A 103 -4.02 -19.85 -5.84
N ASP A 104 -2.76 -19.97 -6.22
CA ASP A 104 -2.05 -21.26 -6.25
C ASP A 104 -1.81 -21.80 -4.84
N LEU A 105 -1.80 -20.93 -3.83
CA LEU A 105 -1.75 -21.28 -2.41
C LEU A 105 -3.14 -21.53 -1.79
N GLY A 106 -4.21 -21.46 -2.59
CA GLY A 106 -5.60 -21.58 -2.10
C GLY A 106 -6.01 -20.44 -1.17
N MET A 107 -5.48 -19.24 -1.40
CA MET A 107 -5.75 -18.04 -0.60
C MET A 107 -6.43 -16.96 -1.43
N GLU A 108 -7.33 -16.22 -0.79
CA GLU A 108 -7.90 -14.99 -1.33
C GLU A 108 -7.34 -13.81 -0.52
N PRO A 109 -6.57 -12.91 -1.14
CA PRO A 109 -5.99 -11.77 -0.43
C PRO A 109 -7.07 -10.76 -0.04
N ALA A 110 -6.91 -10.14 1.14
CA ALA A 110 -7.81 -9.09 1.57
C ALA A 110 -7.64 -7.83 0.72
N GLU A 111 -8.76 -7.16 0.41
CA GLU A 111 -8.71 -5.87 -0.27
C GLU A 111 -8.25 -4.76 0.68
N LEU A 112 -7.39 -3.87 0.20
CA LEU A 112 -6.81 -2.77 0.97
C LEU A 112 -7.88 -1.90 1.66
N SER A 113 -8.97 -1.58 0.95
CA SER A 113 -10.10 -0.78 1.45
C SER A 113 -10.78 -1.38 2.68
N ASN A 114 -10.77 -2.71 2.83
CA ASN A 114 -11.37 -3.36 3.99
C ASN A 114 -10.46 -3.28 5.23
N LEU A 115 -9.16 -3.05 5.02
CA LEU A 115 -8.16 -2.99 6.07
C LEU A 115 -7.84 -1.56 6.52
N THR A 116 -8.12 -0.55 5.68
CA THR A 116 -7.75 0.84 5.93
C THR A 116 -8.23 1.35 7.28
N PHE A 117 -9.48 1.09 7.66
CA PHE A 117 -10.03 1.50 8.94
C PHE A 117 -9.20 0.99 10.13
N HIS A 118 -8.85 -0.30 10.13
CA HIS A 118 -8.13 -0.92 11.24
C HIS A 118 -6.73 -0.32 11.42
N TYR A 119 -6.05 0.02 10.33
CA TYR A 119 -4.71 0.63 10.38
C TYR A 119 -4.75 2.15 10.63
N LEU A 120 -5.78 2.85 10.14
CA LEU A 120 -5.83 4.31 10.13
C LEU A 120 -6.65 4.92 11.27
N LYS A 121 -7.36 4.12 12.06
CA LYS A 121 -8.17 4.61 13.19
C LYS A 121 -7.39 5.54 14.12
N GLY A 122 -6.11 5.24 14.39
CA GLY A 122 -5.25 6.07 15.25
C GLY A 122 -4.91 7.46 14.68
N TYR A 123 -5.06 7.66 13.37
CA TYR A 123 -4.80 8.94 12.69
C TYR A 123 -6.05 9.81 12.56
N ARG A 124 -7.23 9.30 12.93
CA ARG A 124 -8.46 10.10 12.99
C ARG A 124 -8.38 11.13 14.11
N SER A 125 -9.01 12.29 13.89
CA SER A 125 -9.13 13.28 14.96
C SER A 125 -9.99 12.73 16.11
N SER A 126 -9.78 13.23 17.33
CA SER A 126 -10.56 12.82 18.51
C SER A 126 -12.06 12.97 18.32
N SER A 127 -12.49 13.94 17.49
CA SER A 127 -13.89 14.19 17.17
C SER A 127 -14.54 13.09 16.33
N PHE A 128 -13.75 12.29 15.61
CA PHE A 128 -14.23 11.28 14.66
C PHE A 128 -13.80 9.85 15.03
N TYR A 129 -13.25 9.66 16.23
CA TYR A 129 -12.65 8.39 16.66
C TYR A 129 -13.69 7.28 16.90
N ASP A 130 -14.84 7.66 17.46
CA ASP A 130 -15.94 6.74 17.81
C ASP A 130 -16.88 6.46 16.64
N LEU A 131 -16.68 7.13 15.50
CA LEU A 131 -17.52 6.92 14.33
C LEU A 131 -17.19 5.59 13.66
N PRO A 132 -18.20 4.81 13.25
CA PRO A 132 -17.96 3.59 12.50
C PRO A 132 -17.27 3.89 11.16
N PRO A 133 -16.55 2.91 10.58
CA PRO A 133 -15.95 3.06 9.26
C PRO A 133 -17.01 3.36 8.21
N ALA A 134 -17.03 4.61 7.72
CA ALA A 134 -17.48 5.08 6.41
C ALA A 134 -18.83 4.58 5.82
N THR A 135 -19.72 3.91 6.56
CA THR A 135 -20.96 3.34 5.99
C THR A 135 -22.25 4.05 6.39
N GLU A 136 -22.24 4.95 7.38
CA GLU A 136 -23.42 5.75 7.76
C GLU A 136 -23.33 7.24 7.36
N GLN A 137 -22.16 7.87 7.48
CA GLN A 137 -21.99 9.29 7.11
C GLN A 137 -21.86 9.50 5.60
N GLU A 138 -21.14 8.63 4.89
CA GLU A 138 -20.99 8.73 3.42
C GLU A 138 -22.33 8.49 2.69
N ARG A 139 -23.18 7.58 3.20
CA ARG A 139 -24.55 7.37 2.67
C ARG A 139 -25.51 8.54 2.92
N MET A 140 -25.18 9.43 3.88
CA MET A 140 -25.94 10.65 4.15
C MET A 140 -25.48 11.82 3.28
N GLU A 141 -24.21 11.85 2.90
CA GLU A 141 -23.64 12.88 2.02
C GLU A 141 -23.88 12.60 0.52
N GLU A 142 -24.14 11.35 0.14
CA GLU A 142 -24.60 10.96 -1.22
C GLU A 142 -26.10 11.24 -1.50
N LYS A 143 -26.85 11.82 -0.54
CA LYS A 143 -28.28 12.16 -0.67
C LYS A 143 -28.52 13.66 -0.87
#